data_AF-A0A0Q4L871-F1
#
_entry.id   AF-A0A0Q4L871-F1
#
_cell.length_a   1.000
_cell.length_b   1.000
_cell.length_c   1.000
_cell.angle_alpha   90.00
_cell.angle_beta   90.00
_cell.angle_gamma   90.00
#
_symmetry.space_group_name_H-M   'P 1'
#
loop_
_entity.id
_entity.type
_entity.pdbx_description
1 polymer ?
#
loop_
_entity_poly.entity_id
_entity_poly.type
_entity_poly.pdbx_seq_one_letter_code
_entity_poly.pdbx_strand_id
1 'polypeptide(L)'
;MKTKFNFKLLALLMVVAFCTFLGCKKEIAQQGLKGEPGIAGPAGSTVLSGNGGPDATLGKLGDFYLDLAVGNFYGPKKAEGWGTPFSMKGAAGLAGATGATGATGAAGANGTNGINGTNGAPGSKILNGTVTPAADLGAVGDYYLDKTSYNLYGPKTETGWGVALSLKGTANVIYSGWNYAKNFRDTTIDASLLRIGDLMAPALTTSILNSGSIQVYLDFGGGVYPLPYTSFAGSKLSTINYMPRLGRFTFSRFTTDNSRSVALSTVIQYRYVIIPGGTATAVAKENKIDMKNYQAVAKFYGIGN
;
A
#
# COMPACT_ATOMS: atom_id res chain seq x y z
N MET A 1 45.29 43.08 -68.99
CA MET A 1 45.43 41.75 -68.37
C MET A 1 44.18 41.50 -67.51
N LYS A 2 43.11 40.94 -68.10
CA LYS A 2 41.84 40.68 -67.39
C LYS A 2 41.85 39.24 -66.91
N THR A 3 42.04 39.04 -65.61
CA THR A 3 42.00 37.75 -64.93
C THR A 3 40.59 37.18 -65.02
N LYS A 4 40.43 36.09 -65.79
CA LYS A 4 39.21 35.28 -65.79
C LYS A 4 39.13 34.53 -64.45
N PHE A 5 38.51 35.17 -63.47
CA PHE A 5 38.21 34.55 -62.18
C PHE A 5 37.20 33.41 -62.41
N ASN A 6 37.63 32.17 -62.13
CA ASN A 6 36.89 30.96 -62.45
C ASN A 6 35.57 30.87 -61.66
N PHE A 7 34.47 31.22 -62.31
CA PHE A 7 33.09 31.14 -61.80
C PHE A 7 32.71 29.75 -61.25
N LYS A 8 33.35 28.68 -61.74
CA LYS A 8 33.15 27.31 -61.26
C LYS A 8 33.69 27.05 -59.85
N LEU A 9 34.74 27.77 -59.40
CA LEU A 9 35.32 27.60 -58.07
C LEU A 9 34.49 28.34 -57.00
N LEU A 10 33.88 29.48 -57.37
CA LEU A 10 32.99 30.25 -56.51
C LEU A 10 31.63 29.56 -56.30
N ALA A 11 31.11 28.89 -57.34
CA ALA A 11 29.89 28.07 -57.26
C ALA A 11 30.09 26.80 -56.40
N LEU A 12 31.26 26.15 -56.48
CA LEU A 12 31.58 24.99 -55.66
C LEU A 12 31.79 25.35 -54.18
N LEU A 13 32.41 26.50 -53.89
CA LEU A 13 32.54 27.01 -52.51
C LEU A 13 31.19 27.41 -51.90
N MET A 14 30.27 27.97 -52.70
CA MET A 14 28.91 28.28 -52.23
C MET A 14 28.06 27.04 -51.95
N VAL A 15 28.20 25.96 -52.73
CA VAL A 15 27.45 24.71 -52.52
C VAL A 15 27.95 23.94 -51.29
N VAL A 16 29.26 23.98 -51.02
CA VAL A 16 29.85 23.39 -49.80
C VAL A 16 29.52 24.22 -48.55
N ALA A 17 29.46 25.56 -48.65
CA ALA A 17 29.02 26.43 -47.56
C ALA A 17 27.49 26.35 -47.30
N PHE A 18 26.68 26.01 -48.30
CA PHE A 18 25.23 25.83 -48.13
C PHE A 18 24.88 24.47 -47.50
N CYS A 19 25.73 23.44 -47.68
CA CYS A 19 25.54 22.12 -47.06
C CYS A 19 25.91 22.09 -45.56
N THR A 20 26.69 23.04 -45.05
CA THR A 20 27.05 23.08 -43.61
C THR A 20 26.01 23.77 -42.72
N PHE A 21 24.97 24.38 -43.29
CA PHE A 21 23.88 25.03 -42.53
C PHE A 21 22.58 24.22 -42.46
N LEU A 22 22.49 23.09 -43.17
CA LEU A 22 21.35 22.15 -43.11
C LEU A 22 21.65 20.93 -42.21
N GLY A 23 22.54 21.11 -41.23
CA GLY A 23 22.63 20.19 -40.10
C GLY A 23 21.29 20.14 -39.39
N CYS A 24 20.65 18.95 -39.39
CA CYS A 24 19.45 18.64 -38.62
C CYS A 24 19.54 19.26 -37.23
N LYS A 25 18.85 20.38 -37.01
CA LYS A 25 18.56 20.83 -35.66
C LYS A 25 17.67 19.75 -35.08
N LYS A 26 18.22 19.00 -34.13
CA LYS A 26 17.45 18.18 -33.20
C LYS A 26 16.37 19.09 -32.64
N GLU A 27 15.15 18.97 -33.13
CA GLU A 27 14.01 19.51 -32.41
C GLU A 27 14.06 18.86 -31.04
N ILE A 28 14.37 19.67 -30.04
CA ILE A 28 14.16 19.29 -28.66
C ILE A 28 12.65 19.09 -28.61
N ALA A 29 12.21 17.83 -28.72
CA ALA A 29 10.83 17.49 -28.46
C ALA A 29 10.51 18.14 -27.11
N GLN A 30 9.60 19.12 -27.12
CA GLN A 30 9.07 19.65 -25.87
C GLN A 30 8.66 18.43 -25.07
N GLN A 31 9.21 18.31 -23.86
CA GLN A 31 8.82 17.28 -22.91
C GLN A 31 7.30 17.16 -22.97
N GLY A 32 6.80 15.99 -23.36
CA GLY A 32 5.35 15.77 -23.46
C GLY A 32 4.70 16.27 -22.18
N LEU A 33 3.55 16.95 -22.30
CA LEU A 33 2.86 17.54 -21.15
C LEU A 33 2.94 16.55 -19.99
N LYS A 34 3.57 16.98 -18.89
CA LYS A 34 3.68 16.20 -17.66
C LYS A 34 2.31 15.55 -17.45
N GLY A 35 2.26 14.22 -17.44
CA GLY A 35 1.00 13.49 -17.25
C GLY A 35 0.27 14.10 -16.06
N GLU A 36 -1.07 14.21 -16.18
CA GLU A 36 -1.85 14.76 -15.08
C GLU A 36 -1.44 14.07 -13.79
N PRO A 37 -1.18 14.82 -12.70
CA PRO A 37 -0.90 14.22 -11.41
C PRO A 37 -1.92 13.11 -11.16
N GLY A 38 -1.45 11.90 -10.83
CA GLY A 38 -2.35 10.82 -10.50
C GLY A 38 -3.35 11.30 -9.46
N ILE A 39 -4.61 10.86 -9.56
CA ILE A 39 -5.64 11.23 -8.60
C ILE A 39 -5.08 11.08 -7.19
N ALA A 40 -5.06 12.17 -6.42
CA ALA A 40 -4.64 12.09 -5.03
C ALA A 40 -5.50 11.02 -4.37
N GLY A 41 -4.87 10.08 -3.65
CA GLY A 41 -5.63 9.15 -2.82
C GLY A 41 -6.59 9.94 -1.93
N PRO A 42 -7.73 9.35 -1.51
CA PRO A 42 -8.63 10.01 -0.57
C PRO A 42 -7.80 10.58 0.58
N ALA A 43 -8.02 11.85 0.93
CA ALA A 43 -7.25 12.49 1.99
C ALA A 43 -7.32 11.60 3.25
N GLY A 44 -6.15 11.20 3.76
CA GLY A 44 -6.09 10.41 4.98
C GLY A 44 -6.74 11.17 6.13
N SER A 45 -7.41 10.44 7.02
CA SER A 45 -7.96 11.00 8.25
C SER A 45 -6.83 11.45 9.17
N THR A 46 -6.94 12.64 9.74
CA THR A 46 -6.02 13.17 10.75
C THR A 46 -6.66 13.13 12.13
N VAL A 47 -5.84 12.98 13.19
CA VAL A 47 -6.29 13.16 14.58
C VAL A 47 -5.94 14.58 15.02
N LEU A 48 -6.98 15.38 15.25
CA LEU A 48 -6.88 16.74 15.78
C LEU A 48 -6.96 16.73 17.31
N SER A 49 -6.53 17.81 17.96
CA SER A 49 -6.69 17.96 19.41
C SER A 49 -6.91 19.41 19.81
N GLY A 50 -7.67 19.63 20.87
CA GLY A 50 -7.92 20.95 21.43
C GLY A 50 -8.54 20.88 22.82
N ASN A 51 -8.78 22.02 23.43
CA ASN A 51 -9.31 22.10 24.79
C ASN A 51 -10.84 22.38 24.73
N GLY A 52 -11.66 21.37 25.01
CA GLY A 52 -13.11 21.38 24.79
C GLY A 52 -13.54 20.62 23.52
N GLY A 53 -14.85 20.42 23.35
CA GLY A 53 -15.41 19.67 22.23
C GLY A 53 -15.11 20.34 20.88
N PRO A 54 -14.99 19.55 19.79
CA PRO A 54 -14.61 20.10 18.49
C PRO A 54 -15.71 20.96 17.88
N ASP A 55 -15.32 22.08 17.27
CA ASP A 55 -16.22 22.88 16.44
C ASP A 55 -16.71 22.04 15.24
N ALA A 56 -17.98 22.22 14.86
CA ALA A 56 -18.59 21.52 13.73
C ALA A 56 -17.87 21.80 12.40
N THR A 57 -17.19 22.94 12.27
CA THR A 57 -16.41 23.34 11.09
C THR A 57 -14.97 22.84 11.10
N LEU A 58 -14.45 22.42 12.26
CA LEU A 58 -13.08 21.94 12.43
C LEU A 58 -12.90 20.55 11.80
N GLY A 59 -11.86 20.34 11.00
CA GLY A 59 -11.53 19.03 10.43
C GLY A 59 -12.40 18.62 9.22
N LYS A 60 -11.90 17.64 8.47
CA LYS A 60 -12.54 17.05 7.29
C LYS A 60 -13.32 15.79 7.64
N LEU A 61 -14.21 15.37 6.74
CA LEU A 61 -14.90 14.08 6.88
C LEU A 61 -13.87 12.95 6.99
N GLY A 62 -14.05 12.07 7.97
CA GLY A 62 -13.10 11.02 8.31
C GLY A 62 -12.13 11.37 9.43
N ASP A 63 -11.94 12.65 9.78
CA ASP A 63 -11.00 13.05 10.84
C ASP A 63 -11.48 12.62 12.23
N PHE A 64 -10.54 12.51 13.16
CA PHE A 64 -10.77 12.25 14.58
C PHE A 64 -10.38 13.47 15.40
N TYR A 65 -10.94 13.64 16.59
CA TYR A 65 -10.60 14.74 17.48
C TYR A 65 -10.50 14.29 18.93
N LEU A 66 -9.47 14.78 19.62
CA LEU A 66 -9.23 14.58 21.04
C LEU A 66 -9.46 15.89 21.81
N ASP A 67 -10.49 15.88 22.66
CA ASP A 67 -10.72 16.92 23.65
C ASP A 67 -9.83 16.70 24.87
N LEU A 68 -8.83 17.57 25.03
CA LEU A 68 -7.84 17.52 26.10
C LEU A 68 -8.37 17.98 27.46
N ALA A 69 -9.49 18.72 27.51
CA ALA A 69 -10.07 19.19 28.76
C ALA A 69 -10.82 18.08 29.48
N VAL A 70 -11.69 17.36 28.75
CA VAL A 70 -12.51 16.29 29.30
C VAL A 70 -12.14 14.90 28.83
N GLY A 71 -11.06 14.75 28.05
CA GLY A 71 -10.57 13.44 27.60
C GLY A 71 -11.57 12.71 26.70
N ASN A 72 -12.42 13.44 26.00
CA ASN A 72 -13.38 12.87 25.07
C ASN A 72 -12.74 12.71 23.70
N PHE A 73 -12.99 11.58 23.04
CA PHE A 73 -12.54 11.34 21.69
C PHE A 73 -13.73 11.23 20.75
N TYR A 74 -13.65 11.96 19.64
CA TYR A 74 -14.70 12.16 18.66
C TYR A 74 -14.24 11.62 17.30
N GLY A 75 -15.19 11.11 16.53
CA GLY A 75 -14.98 10.73 15.13
C GLY A 75 -15.22 9.24 14.81
N PRO A 76 -15.05 8.85 13.53
CA PRO A 76 -14.66 9.72 12.41
C PRO A 76 -15.75 10.76 12.08
N LYS A 77 -15.36 11.99 11.78
CA LYS A 77 -16.28 13.10 11.47
C LYS A 77 -17.13 12.75 10.24
N LYS A 78 -18.45 12.94 10.34
CA LYS A 78 -19.42 12.72 9.26
C LYS A 78 -20.02 14.06 8.80
N ALA A 79 -20.83 14.01 7.74
CA ALA A 79 -21.50 15.21 7.22
C ALA A 79 -22.41 15.87 8.28
N GLU A 80 -22.94 15.05 9.19
CA GLU A 80 -23.78 15.45 10.32
C GLU A 80 -22.96 15.97 11.51
N GLY A 81 -21.63 15.97 11.42
CA GLY A 81 -20.71 16.46 12.44
C GLY A 81 -19.90 15.36 13.14
N TRP A 82 -19.46 15.65 14.36
CA TRP A 82 -18.52 14.83 15.13
C TRP A 82 -19.14 13.65 15.88
N GLY A 83 -20.48 13.56 15.91
CA GLY A 83 -21.21 12.50 16.61
C GLY A 83 -21.07 12.56 18.13
N THR A 84 -21.53 11.51 18.81
CA THR A 84 -21.37 11.34 20.26
C THR A 84 -19.93 10.94 20.59
N PRO A 85 -19.23 11.67 21.48
CA PRO A 85 -17.89 11.28 21.90
C PRO A 85 -17.89 10.00 22.71
N PHE A 86 -16.77 9.28 22.67
CA PHE A 86 -16.43 8.34 23.73
C PHE A 86 -15.56 9.02 24.77
N SER A 87 -15.91 8.89 26.05
CA SER A 87 -15.05 9.35 27.13
C SER A 87 -13.88 8.38 27.29
N MET A 88 -12.66 8.89 27.24
CA MET A 88 -11.46 8.13 27.60
C MET A 88 -11.19 8.15 29.10
N LYS A 89 -11.95 8.96 29.85
CA LYS A 89 -11.98 8.92 31.31
C LYS A 89 -13.08 7.98 31.79
N GLY A 90 -12.81 7.20 32.84
CA GLY A 90 -13.82 6.39 33.51
C GLY A 90 -14.95 7.27 34.07
N ALA A 91 -16.11 6.66 34.35
CA ALA A 91 -17.27 7.37 34.90
C ALA A 91 -16.89 8.16 36.17
N ALA A 92 -17.40 9.39 36.29
CA ALA A 92 -17.26 10.16 37.53
C ALA A 92 -18.00 9.44 38.67
N GLY A 93 -17.38 9.39 39.86
CA GLY A 93 -17.99 8.79 41.03
C GLY A 93 -19.32 9.47 41.39
N LEU A 94 -20.27 8.69 41.93
CA LEU A 94 -21.57 9.22 42.38
C LEU A 94 -21.36 10.33 43.42
N ALA A 95 -22.11 11.42 43.30
CA ALA A 95 -22.13 12.49 44.29
C ALA A 95 -22.62 11.92 45.63
N GLY A 96 -21.94 12.25 46.73
CA GLY A 96 -22.33 11.82 48.07
C GLY A 96 -23.76 12.29 48.40
N ALA A 97 -24.52 11.46 49.11
CA ALA A 97 -25.89 11.78 49.48
C ALA A 97 -25.96 13.10 50.27
N THR A 98 -26.92 13.96 49.91
CA THR A 98 -27.19 15.22 50.63
C THR A 98 -27.55 14.90 52.08
N GLY A 99 -26.81 15.47 53.03
CA GLY A 99 -27.07 15.29 54.46
C GLY A 99 -28.48 15.76 54.83
N ALA A 100 -29.13 15.06 55.76
CA ALA A 100 -30.49 15.38 56.19
C ALA A 100 -30.58 16.81 56.74
N THR A 101 -31.61 17.55 56.33
CA THR A 101 -31.92 18.89 56.86
C THR A 101 -32.23 18.81 58.35
N GLY A 102 -31.38 19.40 59.19
CA GLY A 102 -31.54 19.38 60.65
C GLY A 102 -32.71 20.25 61.14
N ALA A 103 -33.44 19.75 62.14
CA ALA A 103 -34.42 20.54 62.87
C ALA A 103 -33.74 21.58 63.79
N THR A 104 -34.33 22.77 63.90
CA THR A 104 -33.81 23.89 64.68
C THR A 104 -33.70 23.56 66.18
N GLY A 105 -32.49 23.59 66.76
CA GLY A 105 -32.27 23.66 68.20
C GLY A 105 -30.89 23.19 68.70
N ALA A 106 -30.20 24.07 69.46
CA ALA A 106 -28.91 23.94 70.16
C ALA A 106 -27.65 23.70 69.28
N ALA A 107 -26.56 24.43 69.55
CA ALA A 107 -25.30 24.35 68.81
C ALA A 107 -24.68 22.94 68.92
N GLY A 108 -24.80 22.15 67.85
CA GLY A 108 -24.30 20.78 67.76
C GLY A 108 -22.79 20.73 67.53
N ALA A 109 -22.14 19.69 68.06
CA ALA A 109 -20.74 19.38 67.80
C ALA A 109 -20.47 19.26 66.30
N ASN A 110 -19.29 19.71 65.85
CA ASN A 110 -18.86 19.62 64.45
C ASN A 110 -19.09 18.21 63.91
N GLY A 111 -19.85 18.11 62.81
CA GLY A 111 -20.11 16.84 62.13
C GLY A 111 -18.82 16.17 61.67
N THR A 112 -18.74 14.85 61.79
CA THR A 112 -17.63 14.06 61.27
C THR A 112 -17.56 14.18 59.75
N ASN A 113 -16.36 14.34 59.19
CA ASN A 113 -16.14 14.36 57.75
C ASN A 113 -16.78 13.14 57.06
N GLY A 114 -17.43 13.37 55.92
CA GLY A 114 -18.02 12.29 55.10
C GLY A 114 -16.95 11.31 54.59
N ILE A 115 -17.35 10.06 54.38
CA ILE A 115 -16.48 9.00 53.85
C ILE A 115 -16.15 9.32 52.39
N ASN A 116 -14.86 9.29 52.02
CA ASN A 116 -14.44 9.43 50.62
C ASN A 116 -15.12 8.37 49.73
N GLY A 117 -15.58 8.77 48.54
CA GLY A 117 -16.15 7.84 47.55
C GLY A 117 -15.11 6.81 47.07
N THR A 118 -15.58 5.65 46.61
CA THR A 118 -14.72 4.61 46.03
C THR A 118 -14.17 5.05 44.68
N ASN A 119 -12.89 4.79 44.40
CA ASN A 119 -12.29 5.03 43.08
C ASN A 119 -13.05 4.25 41.99
N GLY A 120 -13.21 4.84 40.80
CA GLY A 120 -13.80 4.17 39.64
C GLY A 120 -12.96 2.98 39.17
N ALA A 121 -13.59 2.05 38.44
CA ALA A 121 -12.92 0.89 37.88
C ALA A 121 -11.76 1.32 36.95
N PRO A 122 -10.60 0.63 36.97
CA PRO A 122 -9.52 0.90 36.03
C PRO A 122 -10.01 0.81 34.59
N GLY A 123 -9.60 1.77 33.74
CA GLY A 123 -9.87 1.70 32.30
C GLY A 123 -9.14 0.54 31.62
N SER A 124 -9.58 0.17 30.42
CA SER A 124 -8.95 -0.88 29.62
C SER A 124 -7.52 -0.52 29.21
N LYS A 125 -6.69 -1.55 29.07
CA LYS A 125 -5.27 -1.44 28.71
C LYS A 125 -5.00 -2.14 27.40
N ILE A 126 -3.96 -1.71 26.69
CA ILE A 126 -3.38 -2.47 25.58
C ILE A 126 -2.11 -3.14 26.10
N LEU A 127 -2.19 -4.46 26.28
CA LEU A 127 -1.09 -5.33 26.65
C LEU A 127 -0.27 -5.72 25.40
N ASN A 128 0.94 -6.23 25.59
CA ASN A 128 1.72 -6.79 24.50
C ASN A 128 2.61 -7.94 24.95
N GLY A 129 2.98 -8.80 24.01
CA GLY A 129 3.99 -9.84 24.18
C GLY A 129 4.37 -10.45 22.84
N THR A 130 4.83 -11.69 22.83
CA THR A 130 5.42 -12.35 21.63
C THR A 130 4.73 -13.66 21.26
N VAL A 131 3.62 -13.96 21.92
CA VAL A 131 2.82 -15.18 21.76
C VAL A 131 1.34 -14.83 21.85
N THR A 132 0.45 -15.76 21.49
CA THR A 132 -0.99 -15.62 21.76
C THR A 132 -1.23 -15.41 23.27
N PRO A 133 -2.06 -14.43 23.66
CA PRO A 133 -2.27 -14.13 25.07
C PRO A 133 -3.01 -15.26 25.79
N ALA A 134 -2.55 -15.59 27.00
CA ALA A 134 -3.24 -16.55 27.87
C ALA A 134 -4.59 -15.98 28.35
N ALA A 135 -5.57 -16.86 28.59
CA ALA A 135 -6.93 -16.46 28.94
C ALA A 135 -7.02 -15.72 30.29
N ASP A 136 -6.06 -15.91 31.19
CA ASP A 136 -5.94 -15.26 32.49
C ASP A 136 -5.22 -13.90 32.44
N LEU A 137 -4.49 -13.61 31.36
CA LEU A 137 -3.80 -12.34 31.18
C LEU A 137 -4.80 -11.20 30.92
N GLY A 138 -4.70 -10.09 31.65
CA GLY A 138 -5.50 -8.88 31.44
C GLY A 138 -6.94 -8.94 32.00
N ALA A 139 -7.56 -7.77 32.11
CA ALA A 139 -8.94 -7.60 32.54
C ALA A 139 -9.92 -7.62 31.35
N VAL A 140 -11.20 -7.86 31.62
CA VAL A 140 -12.26 -7.69 30.61
C VAL A 140 -12.23 -6.25 30.09
N GLY A 141 -12.27 -6.10 28.77
CA GLY A 141 -12.10 -4.83 28.06
C GLY A 141 -10.67 -4.56 27.57
N ASP A 142 -9.66 -5.29 28.04
CA ASP A 142 -8.27 -5.11 27.60
C ASP A 142 -8.06 -5.58 26.16
N TYR A 143 -7.03 -5.06 25.51
CA TYR A 143 -6.52 -5.51 24.21
C TYR A 143 -5.13 -6.11 24.39
N TYR A 144 -4.70 -6.94 23.45
CA TYR A 144 -3.36 -7.52 23.45
C TYR A 144 -2.76 -7.54 22.05
N LEU A 145 -1.53 -7.04 21.92
CA LEU A 145 -0.74 -7.12 20.70
C LEU A 145 0.33 -8.21 20.80
N ASP A 146 0.20 -9.26 19.99
CA ASP A 146 1.30 -10.20 19.76
C ASP A 146 2.27 -9.58 18.75
N LYS A 147 3.46 -9.22 19.20
CA LYS A 147 4.49 -8.54 18.39
C LYS A 147 5.20 -9.46 17.39
N THR A 148 5.03 -10.79 17.51
CA THR A 148 5.62 -11.76 16.59
C THR A 148 4.70 -12.00 15.40
N SER A 149 3.44 -12.35 15.69
CA SER A 149 2.42 -12.56 14.66
C SER A 149 1.81 -11.26 14.14
N TYR A 150 1.91 -10.17 14.92
CA TYR A 150 1.26 -8.87 14.71
C TYR A 150 -0.26 -9.01 14.70
N ASN A 151 -0.77 -9.94 15.50
CA ASN A 151 -2.18 -10.11 15.76
C ASN A 151 -2.61 -9.22 16.93
N LEU A 152 -3.69 -8.46 16.73
CA LEU A 152 -4.39 -7.74 17.78
C LEU A 152 -5.56 -8.58 18.28
N TYR A 153 -5.57 -8.86 19.58
CA TYR A 153 -6.64 -9.56 20.27
C TYR A 153 -7.44 -8.57 21.12
N GLY A 154 -8.74 -8.81 21.24
CA GLY A 154 -9.63 -8.06 22.12
C GLY A 154 -10.74 -7.27 21.40
N PRO A 155 -11.60 -6.58 22.18
CA PRO A 155 -11.53 -6.48 23.64
C PRO A 155 -11.74 -7.82 24.34
N LYS A 156 -10.95 -8.10 25.39
CA LYS A 156 -11.07 -9.33 26.18
C LYS A 156 -12.47 -9.38 26.79
N THR A 157 -13.13 -10.52 26.67
CA THR A 157 -14.43 -10.79 27.29
C THR A 157 -14.26 -11.77 28.44
N GLU A 158 -15.34 -12.06 29.18
CA GLU A 158 -15.32 -13.08 30.22
C GLU A 158 -14.96 -14.48 29.69
N THR A 159 -15.21 -14.74 28.39
CA THR A 159 -14.86 -16.01 27.73
C THR A 159 -13.45 -15.99 27.12
N GLY A 160 -12.74 -14.87 27.22
CA GLY A 160 -11.35 -14.72 26.77
C GLY A 160 -11.15 -13.71 25.64
N TRP A 161 -10.08 -13.89 24.88
CA TRP A 161 -9.53 -12.90 23.95
C TRP A 161 -10.19 -12.82 22.57
N GLY A 162 -11.08 -13.77 22.24
CA GLY A 162 -11.75 -13.82 20.94
C GLY A 162 -10.81 -14.16 19.76
N VAL A 163 -11.27 -13.85 18.54
CA VAL A 163 -10.50 -14.06 17.31
C VAL A 163 -9.53 -12.89 17.10
N ALA A 164 -8.28 -13.20 16.78
CA ALA A 164 -7.27 -12.20 16.47
C ALA A 164 -7.52 -11.50 15.13
N LEU A 165 -7.29 -10.18 15.11
CA LEU A 165 -7.17 -9.37 13.91
C LEU A 165 -5.69 -9.28 13.50
N SER A 166 -5.32 -9.84 12.34
CA SER A 166 -3.97 -9.65 11.78
C SER A 166 -3.77 -8.21 11.34
N LEU A 167 -2.73 -7.56 11.86
CA LEU A 167 -2.31 -6.21 11.45
C LEU A 167 -1.31 -6.24 10.28
N LYS A 168 -0.86 -7.42 9.83
CA LYS A 168 -0.09 -7.56 8.59
C LYS A 168 -1.03 -7.59 7.40
N GLY A 169 -0.73 -6.79 6.38
CA GLY A 169 -1.26 -7.01 5.04
C GLY A 169 -0.76 -8.34 4.49
N THR A 170 -1.60 -9.07 3.76
CA THR A 170 -1.33 -10.44 3.29
C THR A 170 -0.23 -10.50 2.22
N ALA A 171 0.04 -9.38 1.52
CA ALA A 171 1.00 -9.34 0.43
C ALA A 171 2.33 -8.71 0.88
N ASN A 172 3.35 -9.55 1.10
CA ASN A 172 4.73 -9.09 1.26
C ASN A 172 5.29 -8.71 -0.12
N VAL A 173 4.87 -7.55 -0.67
CA VAL A 173 5.28 -7.10 -2.00
C VAL A 173 6.80 -6.93 -2.05
N ILE A 174 7.44 -7.58 -3.02
CA ILE A 174 8.89 -7.55 -3.23
C ILE A 174 9.16 -6.68 -4.46
N TYR A 175 10.00 -5.66 -4.33
CA TYR A 175 10.42 -4.82 -5.45
C TYR A 175 11.94 -4.90 -5.65
N SER A 176 12.39 -4.70 -6.88
CA SER A 176 13.82 -4.58 -7.20
C SER A 176 14.24 -3.13 -7.42
N GLY A 177 15.55 -2.87 -7.33
CA GLY A 177 16.15 -1.72 -8.00
C GLY A 177 16.20 -1.93 -9.53
N TRP A 178 16.74 -0.94 -10.25
CA TRP A 178 17.04 -1.05 -11.67
C TRP A 178 18.26 -1.96 -11.90
N ASN A 179 18.12 -2.95 -12.78
CA ASN A 179 19.16 -3.94 -13.06
C ASN A 179 19.27 -4.24 -14.55
N TYR A 180 20.44 -4.77 -14.97
CA TYR A 180 20.70 -5.14 -16.36
C TYR A 180 20.58 -6.65 -16.55
N ALA A 181 19.91 -7.06 -17.62
CA ALA A 181 19.91 -8.45 -18.06
C ALA A 181 21.28 -8.86 -18.62
N LYS A 182 21.57 -10.15 -18.61
CA LYS A 182 22.82 -10.78 -19.06
C LYS A 182 22.49 -11.99 -19.96
N ASN A 183 23.51 -12.73 -20.42
CA ASN A 183 23.33 -14.01 -21.14
C ASN A 183 22.44 -13.89 -22.40
N PHE A 184 22.67 -12.83 -23.16
CA PHE A 184 21.90 -12.54 -24.36
C PHE A 184 22.17 -13.58 -25.45
N ARG A 185 21.15 -14.32 -25.88
CA ARG A 185 21.20 -15.21 -27.06
C ARG A 185 19.97 -15.13 -27.97
N ASP A 186 20.11 -15.57 -29.22
CA ASP A 186 18.98 -15.91 -30.08
C ASP A 186 18.44 -17.28 -29.71
N THR A 187 17.13 -17.48 -29.84
CA THR A 187 16.47 -18.75 -29.58
C THR A 187 15.15 -18.82 -30.33
N THR A 188 14.63 -20.04 -30.48
CA THR A 188 13.27 -20.28 -30.92
C THR A 188 12.45 -20.79 -29.72
N ILE A 189 11.29 -20.20 -29.47
CA ILE A 189 10.31 -20.68 -28.47
C ILE A 189 8.97 -20.74 -29.17
N ASP A 190 8.32 -21.91 -29.15
CA ASP A 190 7.01 -22.11 -29.79
C ASP A 190 6.96 -21.60 -31.24
N ALA A 191 7.93 -22.04 -32.05
CA ALA A 191 8.17 -21.60 -33.43
C ALA A 191 8.37 -20.09 -33.65
N SER A 192 8.44 -19.29 -32.59
CA SER A 192 8.73 -17.86 -32.65
C SER A 192 10.23 -17.61 -32.55
N LEU A 193 10.77 -16.69 -33.35
CA LEU A 193 12.17 -16.28 -33.32
C LEU A 193 12.36 -15.13 -32.33
N LEU A 194 13.11 -15.37 -31.26
CA LEU A 194 13.29 -14.40 -30.17
C LEU A 194 14.76 -14.13 -29.90
N ARG A 195 15.04 -12.88 -29.56
CA ARG A 195 16.27 -12.49 -28.85
C ARG A 195 15.95 -12.47 -27.36
N ILE A 196 16.67 -13.25 -26.55
CA ILE A 196 16.43 -13.31 -25.10
C ILE A 196 17.63 -12.87 -24.27
N GLY A 197 17.38 -12.44 -23.04
CA GLY A 197 18.36 -12.12 -22.01
C GLY A 197 17.82 -12.43 -20.62
N ASP A 198 18.68 -12.72 -19.66
CA ASP A 198 18.31 -13.23 -18.34
C ASP A 198 18.70 -12.26 -17.22
N LEU A 199 17.81 -12.08 -16.25
CA LEU A 199 18.07 -11.30 -15.03
C LEU A 199 17.83 -12.18 -13.80
N MET A 200 18.81 -12.25 -12.91
CA MET A 200 18.67 -12.97 -11.65
C MET A 200 17.64 -12.29 -10.76
N ALA A 201 16.73 -13.10 -10.22
CA ALA A 201 15.70 -12.68 -9.27
C ALA A 201 15.46 -13.83 -8.28
N PRO A 202 16.34 -14.01 -7.27
CA PRO A 202 16.24 -15.12 -6.30
C PRO A 202 14.90 -15.16 -5.56
N ALA A 203 14.21 -14.02 -5.47
CA ALA A 203 12.88 -13.92 -4.90
C ALA A 203 11.79 -14.70 -5.69
N LEU A 204 12.01 -15.04 -6.96
CA LEU A 204 11.07 -15.86 -7.73
C LEU A 204 11.14 -17.32 -7.27
N THR A 205 10.27 -17.68 -6.33
CA THR A 205 10.09 -19.06 -5.86
C THR A 205 8.96 -19.75 -6.62
N THR A 206 8.88 -21.08 -6.55
CA THR A 206 7.76 -21.86 -7.12
C THR A 206 6.40 -21.38 -6.62
N SER A 207 6.30 -20.98 -5.35
CA SER A 207 5.05 -20.45 -4.78
C SER A 207 4.61 -19.17 -5.52
N ILE A 208 5.54 -18.24 -5.73
CA ILE A 208 5.27 -16.99 -6.47
C ILE A 208 4.90 -17.27 -7.92
N LEU A 209 5.54 -18.24 -8.58
CA LEU A 209 5.20 -18.60 -9.96
C LEU A 209 3.80 -19.21 -10.08
N ASN A 210 3.32 -19.89 -9.03
CA ASN A 210 2.03 -20.57 -9.03
C ASN A 210 0.86 -19.65 -8.66
N SER A 211 1.07 -18.68 -7.77
CA SER A 211 -0.02 -17.87 -7.18
C SER A 211 0.24 -16.37 -7.12
N GLY A 212 1.46 -15.93 -7.43
CA GLY A 212 1.85 -14.52 -7.38
C GLY A 212 1.46 -13.77 -8.64
N SER A 213 1.31 -12.45 -8.50
CA SER A 213 1.26 -11.52 -9.62
C SER A 213 2.61 -10.83 -9.76
N ILE A 214 3.02 -10.58 -10.99
CA ILE A 214 4.32 -9.97 -11.29
C ILE A 214 4.08 -8.84 -12.29
N GLN A 215 4.70 -7.69 -12.04
CA GLN A 215 4.79 -6.59 -13.00
C GLN A 215 6.27 -6.24 -13.21
N VAL A 216 6.66 -6.10 -14.47
CA VAL A 216 8.01 -5.68 -14.83
C VAL A 216 7.97 -4.39 -15.63
N TYR A 217 8.98 -3.56 -15.44
CA TYR A 217 9.21 -2.31 -16.14
C TYR A 217 10.57 -2.35 -16.81
N LEU A 218 10.70 -1.62 -17.91
CA LEU A 218 11.98 -1.33 -18.55
C LEU A 218 12.24 0.17 -18.64
N ASP A 219 13.51 0.53 -18.80
CA ASP A 219 13.98 1.86 -19.18
C ASP A 219 15.15 1.71 -20.15
N PHE A 220 15.08 2.41 -21.28
CA PHE A 220 16.12 2.45 -22.32
C PHE A 220 16.65 3.87 -22.56
N GLY A 221 16.42 4.80 -21.63
CA GLY A 221 16.84 6.20 -21.69
C GLY A 221 15.76 7.17 -22.16
N GLY A 222 14.55 6.68 -22.48
CA GLY A 222 13.40 7.49 -22.90
C GLY A 222 12.29 7.60 -21.85
N GLY A 223 12.43 6.91 -20.72
CA GLY A 223 11.42 6.83 -19.67
C GLY A 223 11.14 5.40 -19.23
N VAL A 224 10.24 5.28 -18.26
CA VAL A 224 9.86 4.00 -17.65
C VAL A 224 8.61 3.46 -18.33
N TYR A 225 8.70 2.25 -18.88
CA TYR A 225 7.59 1.60 -19.58
C TYR A 225 7.26 0.25 -18.94
N PRO A 226 5.97 -0.07 -18.71
CA PRO A 226 5.58 -1.41 -18.26
C PRO A 226 5.79 -2.41 -19.39
N LEU A 227 6.13 -3.65 -19.03
CA LEU A 227 6.12 -4.78 -19.94
C LEU A 227 4.77 -5.51 -19.90
N PRO A 228 4.28 -6.03 -21.05
CA PRO A 228 4.92 -6.00 -22.37
C PRO A 228 4.94 -4.61 -23.02
N TYR A 229 6.01 -4.28 -23.75
CA TYR A 229 6.19 -3.00 -24.44
C TYR A 229 6.44 -3.22 -25.93
N THR A 230 5.58 -2.65 -26.77
CA THR A 230 5.65 -2.75 -28.23
C THR A 230 6.18 -1.46 -28.83
N SER A 231 7.17 -1.56 -29.71
CA SER A 231 7.77 -0.42 -30.42
C SER A 231 8.28 -0.81 -31.80
N PHE A 232 8.51 0.21 -32.63
CA PHE A 232 9.16 0.03 -33.93
C PHE A 232 10.68 0.14 -33.77
N ALA A 233 11.39 -0.98 -33.80
CA ALA A 233 12.86 -0.97 -33.79
C ALA A 233 13.44 -2.09 -34.65
N GLY A 234 14.67 -1.89 -35.13
CA GLY A 234 15.25 -2.76 -36.15
C GLY A 234 14.43 -2.79 -37.45
N SER A 235 13.74 -1.68 -37.74
CA SER A 235 12.82 -1.51 -38.87
C SER A 235 11.63 -2.49 -38.88
N LYS A 236 11.24 -2.98 -37.70
CA LYS A 236 10.14 -3.93 -37.52
C LYS A 236 9.32 -3.54 -36.30
N LEU A 237 8.02 -3.82 -36.36
CA LEU A 237 7.18 -3.83 -35.18
C LEU A 237 7.63 -5.00 -34.29
N SER A 238 7.98 -4.68 -33.04
CA SER A 238 8.57 -5.65 -32.11
C SER A 238 8.05 -5.44 -30.70
N THR A 239 7.97 -6.52 -29.93
CA THR A 239 7.52 -6.49 -28.54
C THR A 239 8.61 -7.03 -27.62
N ILE A 240 8.94 -6.28 -26.58
CA ILE A 240 9.73 -6.77 -25.44
C ILE A 240 8.75 -7.31 -24.40
N ASN A 241 9.01 -8.52 -23.91
CA ASN A 241 8.22 -9.20 -22.90
C ASN A 241 9.13 -9.89 -21.87
N TYR A 242 8.55 -10.46 -20.82
CA TYR A 242 9.25 -11.21 -19.78
C TYR A 242 8.57 -12.55 -19.52
N MET A 243 9.39 -13.53 -19.13
CA MET A 243 8.97 -14.86 -18.73
C MET A 243 9.60 -15.14 -17.36
N PRO A 244 8.80 -15.14 -16.27
CA PRO A 244 9.32 -15.48 -14.95
C PRO A 244 9.65 -16.99 -14.90
N ARG A 245 10.79 -17.32 -14.29
CA ARG A 245 11.27 -18.69 -14.03
C ARG A 245 11.80 -18.76 -12.61
N LEU A 246 12.01 -19.97 -12.09
CA LEU A 246 12.57 -20.16 -10.76
C LEU A 246 13.92 -19.42 -10.67
N GLY A 247 14.00 -18.46 -9.74
CA GLY A 247 15.19 -17.64 -9.46
C GLY A 247 15.59 -16.61 -10.52
N ARG A 248 14.85 -16.42 -11.62
CA ARG A 248 15.22 -15.48 -12.70
C ARG A 248 14.07 -15.06 -13.61
N PHE A 249 14.23 -13.90 -14.25
CA PHE A 249 13.44 -13.50 -15.41
C PHE A 249 14.19 -13.81 -16.70
N THR A 250 13.48 -14.28 -17.72
CA THR A 250 13.95 -14.24 -19.11
C THR A 250 13.18 -13.15 -19.84
N PHE A 251 13.89 -12.10 -20.24
CA PHE A 251 13.37 -11.08 -21.14
C PHE A 251 13.49 -11.55 -22.57
N SER A 252 12.49 -11.26 -23.38
CA SER A 252 12.44 -11.64 -24.78
C SER A 252 12.07 -10.45 -25.65
N ARG A 253 12.62 -10.40 -26.86
CA ARG A 253 12.16 -9.54 -27.93
C ARG A 253 11.88 -10.36 -29.17
N PHE A 254 10.71 -10.17 -29.76
CA PHE A 254 10.31 -10.82 -31.01
C PHE A 254 9.65 -9.81 -31.94
N THR A 255 9.66 -10.11 -33.23
CA THR A 255 8.97 -9.32 -34.27
C THR A 255 7.55 -9.83 -34.45
N THR A 256 6.60 -8.93 -34.71
CA THR A 256 5.19 -9.32 -34.91
C THR A 256 5.02 -10.21 -36.15
N ASP A 257 5.88 -10.05 -37.16
CA ASP A 257 5.86 -10.85 -38.39
C ASP A 257 6.70 -12.13 -38.30
N ASN A 258 7.29 -12.42 -37.14
CA ASN A 258 8.17 -13.57 -36.88
C ASN A 258 9.32 -13.74 -37.89
N SER A 259 9.70 -12.66 -38.59
CA SER A 259 10.64 -12.75 -39.71
C SER A 259 12.10 -12.85 -39.29
N ARG A 260 12.40 -12.43 -38.04
CA ARG A 260 13.72 -12.47 -37.42
C ARG A 260 13.63 -12.12 -35.93
N SER A 261 14.67 -12.45 -35.18
CA SER A 261 14.93 -11.81 -33.89
C SER A 261 15.45 -10.38 -34.08
N VAL A 262 15.07 -9.47 -33.18
CA VAL A 262 15.58 -8.08 -33.14
C VAL A 262 16.43 -7.91 -31.89
N ALA A 263 17.51 -7.14 -31.97
CA ALA A 263 18.44 -6.95 -30.87
C ALA A 263 17.74 -6.50 -29.57
N LEU A 264 18.14 -7.13 -28.46
CA LEU A 264 17.81 -6.77 -27.09
C LEU A 264 19.10 -6.21 -26.46
N SER A 265 19.04 -4.97 -25.98
CA SER A 265 20.24 -4.20 -25.66
C SER A 265 20.72 -4.40 -24.21
N THR A 266 22.03 -4.43 -24.02
CA THR A 266 22.71 -4.51 -22.72
C THR A 266 22.55 -3.24 -21.89
N VAL A 267 22.13 -2.13 -22.50
CA VAL A 267 21.90 -0.85 -21.79
C VAL A 267 20.46 -0.68 -21.30
N ILE A 268 19.57 -1.62 -21.58
CA ILE A 268 18.19 -1.58 -21.07
C ILE A 268 18.21 -2.02 -19.61
N GLN A 269 17.65 -1.18 -18.75
CA GLN A 269 17.42 -1.48 -17.35
C GLN A 269 16.04 -2.08 -17.16
N TYR A 270 15.93 -3.00 -16.21
CA TYR A 270 14.69 -3.64 -15.81
C TYR A 270 14.47 -3.49 -14.31
N ARG A 271 13.20 -3.35 -13.93
CA ARG A 271 12.76 -3.34 -12.54
C ARG A 271 11.49 -4.16 -12.41
N TYR A 272 11.40 -4.99 -11.38
CA TYR A 272 10.22 -5.83 -11.14
C TYR A 272 9.57 -5.54 -9.79
N VAL A 273 8.27 -5.81 -9.75
CA VAL A 273 7.43 -5.87 -8.56
C VAL A 273 6.78 -7.24 -8.55
N ILE A 274 6.97 -7.97 -7.46
CA ILE A 274 6.36 -9.28 -7.20
C ILE A 274 5.36 -9.08 -6.08
N ILE A 275 4.13 -9.50 -6.32
CA ILE A 275 3.07 -9.55 -5.32
C ILE A 275 2.86 -11.04 -5.04
N PRO A 276 3.44 -11.58 -3.94
CA PRO A 276 3.23 -12.98 -3.60
C PRO A 276 1.74 -13.28 -3.45
N GLY A 277 1.32 -14.48 -3.86
CA GLY A 277 -0.03 -14.94 -3.59
C GLY A 277 -0.28 -14.95 -2.09
N GLY A 278 -1.32 -14.26 -1.66
CA GLY A 278 -1.79 -14.30 -0.27
C GLY A 278 -2.72 -15.47 -0.05
N THR A 279 -3.89 -15.20 0.53
CA THR A 279 -4.97 -16.17 0.64
C THR A 279 -5.53 -16.45 -0.75
N ALA A 280 -5.51 -17.73 -1.16
CA ALA A 280 -6.32 -18.15 -2.29
C ALA A 280 -7.77 -17.76 -1.98
N THR A 281 -8.41 -17.00 -2.86
CA THR A 281 -9.87 -16.97 -2.87
C THR A 281 -10.30 -18.42 -3.00
N ALA A 282 -11.14 -18.89 -2.07
CA ALA A 282 -11.64 -20.25 -2.10
C ALA A 282 -12.16 -20.50 -3.52
N VAL A 283 -11.42 -21.30 -4.29
CA VAL A 283 -11.87 -21.71 -5.61
C VAL A 283 -13.20 -22.41 -5.31
N ALA A 284 -14.27 -21.96 -5.95
CA ALA A 284 -15.67 -22.32 -5.64
C ALA A 284 -16.00 -23.83 -5.73
N LYS A 285 -14.99 -24.72 -5.75
CA LYS A 285 -15.12 -26.17 -5.81
C LYS A 285 -14.66 -26.93 -4.56
N GLU A 286 -13.90 -26.35 -3.63
CA GLU A 286 -13.39 -27.13 -2.47
C GLU A 286 -14.06 -26.83 -1.12
N ASN A 287 -14.74 -25.70 -0.95
CA ASN A 287 -15.53 -25.46 0.26
C ASN A 287 -16.97 -25.95 0.09
N LYS A 288 -17.16 -27.24 -0.22
CA LYS A 288 -18.45 -27.87 0.08
C LYS A 288 -18.52 -28.06 1.58
N ILE A 289 -18.98 -27.02 2.27
CA ILE A 289 -19.45 -27.18 3.65
C ILE A 289 -20.52 -28.25 3.59
N ASP A 290 -20.46 -29.22 4.49
CA ASP A 290 -21.59 -30.10 4.69
C ASP A 290 -22.76 -29.25 5.20
N MET A 291 -23.66 -28.89 4.29
CA MET A 291 -24.83 -28.06 4.57
C MET A 291 -25.79 -28.70 5.58
N LYS A 292 -25.60 -29.99 5.90
CA LYS A 292 -26.36 -30.71 6.93
C LYS A 292 -25.73 -30.61 8.31
N ASN A 293 -24.49 -30.14 8.42
CA ASN A 293 -23.79 -29.97 9.70
C ASN A 293 -23.87 -28.51 10.16
N TYR A 294 -24.76 -28.24 11.10
CA TYR A 294 -24.97 -26.91 11.67
C TYR A 294 -23.68 -26.26 12.18
N GLN A 295 -22.79 -27.00 12.84
CA GLN A 295 -21.53 -26.47 13.38
C GLN A 295 -20.56 -26.09 12.26
N ALA A 296 -20.52 -26.86 11.17
CA ALA A 296 -19.69 -26.55 10.00
C ALA A 296 -20.21 -25.30 9.26
N VAL A 297 -21.53 -25.17 9.13
CA VAL A 297 -22.20 -24.00 8.53
C VAL A 297 -22.02 -22.75 9.39
N ALA A 298 -22.27 -22.84 10.70
CA ALA A 298 -22.11 -21.75 11.65
C ALA A 298 -20.66 -21.22 11.66
N LYS A 299 -19.68 -22.12 11.66
CA LYS A 299 -18.25 -21.77 11.58
C LYS A 299 -17.87 -21.13 10.24
N PHE A 300 -18.43 -21.59 9.13
CA PHE A 300 -18.12 -21.04 7.81
C PHE A 300 -18.73 -19.64 7.61
N TYR A 301 -19.97 -19.43 8.04
CA TYR A 301 -20.69 -18.16 7.87
C TYR A 301 -20.55 -17.19 9.05
N GLY A 302 -19.77 -17.54 10.07
CA GLY A 302 -19.55 -16.68 11.24
C GLY A 302 -20.80 -16.43 12.07
N ILE A 303 -21.74 -17.39 12.06
CA ILE A 303 -22.96 -17.32 12.88
C ILE A 303 -22.56 -17.82 14.27
N GLY A 304 -22.44 -16.89 15.24
CA GLY A 304 -22.14 -17.22 16.63
C GLY A 304 -23.27 -18.02 17.28
N ASN A 305 -22.91 -18.93 18.18
CA ASN A 305 -23.84 -19.46 19.19
C ASN A 305 -24.02 -18.42 20.29
#